data_AF-A0A173MGV6-F1
#
_entry.id   AF-A0A173MGV6-F1
#
_cell.length_a   1.000
_cell.length_b   1.000
_cell.length_c   1.000
_cell.angle_alpha   90.00
_cell.angle_beta   90.00
_cell.angle_gamma   90.00
#
_symmetry.space_group_name_H-M   'P 1'
#
loop_
_entity.id
_entity.type
_entity.pdbx_description
1 polymer ?
#
loop_
_entity_poly.entity_id
_entity_poly.type
_entity_poly.pdbx_seq_one_letter_code
_entity_poly.pdbx_strand_id
1 'polypeptide(L)'
;MLFKRFDFSTPEAHERLSLSKHTHTPTWQFFYNSYSHALYTIMEDGMRISYPYNCNARAILFLMRHTLELCMKQQLQQQGLPIPISHAFADIAVGFGGMDRLPESLQGMIALIDRDADGSCYRYAQDPHSRQLYFPDNFAFAVGPFFDLHRLLEASGTFTTRPLLPAAIKPTGKFTSWALTFHMHEAYTIRQVKSHYSGLAEILIEGVLENRVNIEEVYLPLLFLIRHSLELVIKGNLQEAQNLFQGFAPAFNIREHSLVSLYNIYERFLNAQDLTLLPAELQPQLAMFREKYLSFNQLIHDLDFNSRIFRYPSDKRGNSIALNLDRINLPRMLELYYFTDAYLSFNNTVLQEAGVIPTPATNPIYI
;
A
#
# COMPACT_ATOMS: atom_id res chain seq x y z
N MET A 1 -13.41 -11.52 3.24
CA MET A 1 -12.94 -11.12 4.59
C MET A 1 -12.22 -12.30 5.22
N LEU A 2 -10.90 -12.24 5.25
CA LEU A 2 -10.03 -13.28 5.81
C LEU A 2 -10.43 -13.74 7.22
N PHE A 3 -10.97 -12.88 8.08
CA PHE A 3 -11.43 -13.29 9.42
C PHE A 3 -12.58 -14.29 9.45
N LYS A 4 -13.36 -14.40 8.37
CA LYS A 4 -14.36 -15.47 8.27
C LYS A 4 -13.71 -16.83 7.95
N ARG A 5 -12.45 -16.83 7.55
CA ARG A 5 -11.68 -18.01 7.12
C ARG A 5 -10.54 -18.36 8.07
N PHE A 6 -9.98 -17.39 8.79
CA PHE A 6 -8.81 -17.58 9.64
C PHE A 6 -9.00 -16.92 11.00
N ASP A 7 -8.80 -17.72 12.05
CA ASP A 7 -8.73 -17.27 13.43
C ASP A 7 -7.26 -16.97 13.79
N PHE A 8 -6.93 -15.68 13.82
CA PHE A 8 -5.59 -15.21 14.13
C PHE A 8 -5.20 -15.39 15.60
N SER A 9 -6.14 -15.80 16.47
CA SER A 9 -5.84 -16.14 17.86
C SER A 9 -5.29 -17.58 18.01
N THR A 10 -5.33 -18.37 16.93
CA THR A 10 -4.80 -19.75 16.96
C THR A 10 -3.27 -19.77 17.03
N PRO A 11 -2.67 -20.69 17.81
CA PRO A 11 -1.22 -20.85 17.85
C PRO A 11 -0.57 -21.07 16.48
N GLU A 12 -1.26 -21.81 15.59
CA GLU A 12 -0.79 -22.10 14.22
C GLU A 12 -0.69 -20.83 13.36
N ALA A 13 -1.69 -19.95 13.40
CA ALA A 13 -1.63 -18.67 12.70
C ALA A 13 -0.52 -17.77 13.27
N HIS A 14 -0.35 -17.75 14.59
CA HIS A 14 0.74 -17.05 15.25
C HIS A 14 2.11 -17.55 14.83
N GLU A 15 2.30 -18.87 14.74
CA GLU A 15 3.56 -19.48 14.29
C GLU A 15 3.88 -19.09 12.84
N ARG A 16 2.91 -19.21 11.93
CA ARG A 16 3.09 -18.87 10.50
C ARG A 16 3.40 -17.38 10.25
N LEU A 17 2.87 -16.51 11.09
CA LEU A 17 3.04 -15.06 10.99
C LEU A 17 4.21 -14.54 11.83
N SER A 18 4.93 -15.42 12.55
CA SER A 18 6.08 -15.03 13.36
C SER A 18 7.31 -14.80 12.48
N LEU A 19 8.00 -13.68 12.73
CA LEU A 19 9.25 -13.35 12.06
C LEU A 19 10.44 -13.84 12.88
N SER A 20 11.39 -14.45 12.20
CA SER A 20 12.67 -14.84 12.75
C SER A 20 13.55 -13.63 13.00
N LYS A 21 14.21 -13.60 14.15
CA LYS A 21 15.02 -12.45 14.59
C LYS A 21 16.31 -12.24 13.79
N HIS A 22 16.70 -13.22 12.98
CA HIS A 22 18.01 -13.25 12.32
C HIS A 22 17.93 -13.13 10.78
N THR A 23 16.76 -12.98 10.21
CA THR A 23 16.55 -13.02 8.75
C THR A 23 16.66 -11.65 8.10
N HIS A 24 16.35 -10.56 8.81
CA HIS A 24 16.42 -9.23 8.24
C HIS A 24 17.85 -8.78 7.97
N THR A 25 18.10 -8.38 6.72
CA THR A 25 19.35 -7.72 6.32
C THR A 25 19.04 -6.36 5.69
N PRO A 26 19.58 -5.23 6.20
CA PRO A 26 19.29 -3.89 5.68
C PRO A 26 20.09 -3.58 4.42
N THR A 27 19.90 -4.37 3.35
CA THR A 27 20.55 -4.20 2.05
C THR A 27 19.55 -3.99 0.93
N TRP A 28 19.96 -3.31 -0.14
CA TRP A 28 19.11 -3.10 -1.31
C TRP A 28 18.70 -4.43 -1.96
N GLN A 29 19.61 -5.41 -1.97
CA GLN A 29 19.33 -6.76 -2.45
C GLN A 29 18.20 -7.45 -1.67
N PHE A 30 18.23 -7.38 -0.33
CA PHE A 30 17.20 -8.00 0.49
C PHE A 30 15.82 -7.38 0.23
N PHE A 31 15.77 -6.05 0.15
CA PHE A 31 14.55 -5.32 -0.16
C PHE A 31 14.03 -5.63 -1.57
N TYR A 32 14.90 -5.60 -2.58
CA TYR A 32 14.53 -5.96 -3.95
C TYR A 32 13.98 -7.39 -4.02
N ASN A 33 14.64 -8.35 -3.36
CA ASN A 33 14.19 -9.73 -3.31
C ASN A 33 12.79 -9.83 -2.70
N SER A 34 12.56 -9.15 -1.58
CA SER A 34 11.29 -9.22 -0.88
C SER A 34 10.13 -8.63 -1.70
N TYR A 35 10.34 -7.45 -2.30
CA TYR A 35 9.34 -6.81 -3.15
C TYR A 35 9.10 -7.56 -4.47
N SER A 36 10.15 -8.11 -5.08
CA SER A 36 10.04 -8.93 -6.29
C SER A 36 9.25 -10.21 -6.02
N HIS A 37 9.53 -10.88 -4.89
CA HIS A 37 8.82 -12.09 -4.51
C HIS A 37 7.35 -11.81 -4.20
N ALA A 38 7.05 -10.73 -3.47
CA ALA A 38 5.67 -10.33 -3.23
C ALA A 38 4.91 -10.04 -4.54
N LEU A 39 5.53 -9.31 -5.47
CA LEU A 39 4.93 -9.05 -6.79
C LEU A 39 4.70 -10.34 -7.56
N TYR A 40 5.70 -11.24 -7.63
CA TYR A 40 5.57 -12.55 -8.26
C TYR A 40 4.37 -13.33 -7.70
N THR A 41 4.27 -13.43 -6.38
CA THR A 41 3.18 -14.13 -5.68
C THR A 41 1.82 -13.53 -6.00
N ILE A 42 1.69 -12.20 -5.98
CA ILE A 42 0.45 -11.50 -6.32
C ILE A 42 0.04 -11.78 -7.76
N MET A 43 1.00 -11.76 -8.69
CA MET A 43 0.74 -12.07 -10.09
C MET A 43 0.46 -13.56 -10.32
N GLU A 44 0.95 -14.46 -9.49
CA GLU A 44 0.61 -15.89 -9.57
C GLU A 44 -0.82 -16.14 -9.09
N ASP A 45 -1.17 -15.59 -7.92
CA ASP A 45 -2.48 -15.80 -7.30
C ASP A 45 -3.60 -15.11 -8.08
N GLY A 46 -3.35 -13.90 -8.60
CA GLY A 46 -4.35 -13.20 -9.41
C GLY A 46 -4.80 -14.04 -10.59
N MET A 47 -3.92 -14.73 -11.32
CA MET A 47 -4.36 -15.56 -12.46
C MET A 47 -5.32 -16.69 -12.10
N ARG A 48 -5.50 -17.03 -10.81
CA ARG A 48 -6.41 -18.08 -10.34
C ARG A 48 -7.84 -17.57 -10.13
N ILE A 49 -8.09 -16.27 -10.21
CA ILE A 49 -9.40 -15.64 -9.92
C ILE A 49 -9.98 -14.90 -11.14
N SER A 50 -11.31 -14.81 -11.19
CA SER A 50 -12.01 -13.93 -12.14
C SER A 50 -11.77 -12.47 -11.75
N TYR A 51 -11.34 -11.63 -12.70
CA TYR A 51 -11.03 -10.21 -12.48
C TYR A 51 -9.84 -9.94 -11.55
N PRO A 52 -8.62 -10.32 -11.97
CA PRO A 52 -7.55 -10.58 -11.02
C PRO A 52 -6.80 -9.35 -10.48
N TYR A 53 -6.70 -8.29 -11.29
CA TYR A 53 -5.72 -7.23 -11.02
C TYR A 53 -6.29 -5.81 -11.00
N ASN A 54 -7.36 -5.53 -11.74
CA ASN A 54 -7.90 -4.18 -11.86
C ASN A 54 -8.36 -3.60 -10.52
N CYS A 55 -9.05 -4.42 -9.70
CA CYS A 55 -9.44 -4.07 -8.33
C CYS A 55 -8.26 -3.85 -7.37
N ASN A 56 -7.02 -4.11 -7.82
CA ASN A 56 -5.78 -3.91 -7.08
C ASN A 56 -4.76 -3.05 -7.86
N ALA A 57 -5.15 -2.46 -9.00
CA ALA A 57 -4.25 -1.87 -9.99
C ALA A 57 -3.26 -0.83 -9.43
N ARG A 58 -3.76 0.16 -8.68
CA ARG A 58 -2.95 1.20 -8.01
C ARG A 58 -1.84 0.60 -7.15
N ALA A 59 -2.17 -0.38 -6.32
CA ALA A 59 -1.21 -1.01 -5.43
C ALA A 59 -0.20 -1.87 -6.21
N ILE A 60 -0.63 -2.58 -7.26
CA ILE A 60 0.28 -3.35 -8.14
C ILE A 60 1.26 -2.42 -8.86
N LEU A 61 0.78 -1.31 -9.44
CA LEU A 61 1.63 -0.32 -10.11
C LEU A 61 2.66 0.30 -9.16
N PHE A 62 2.25 0.58 -7.91
CA PHE A 62 3.19 1.02 -6.89
C PHE A 62 4.28 -0.04 -6.64
N LEU A 63 3.90 -1.31 -6.44
CA LEU A 63 4.86 -2.40 -6.23
C LEU A 63 5.79 -2.60 -7.43
N MET A 64 5.28 -2.53 -8.66
CA MET A 64 6.10 -2.59 -9.88
C MET A 64 7.14 -1.46 -9.92
N ARG A 65 6.71 -0.22 -9.72
CA ARG A 65 7.58 0.97 -9.74
C ARG A 65 8.60 0.93 -8.62
N HIS A 66 8.19 0.55 -7.42
CA HIS A 66 9.07 0.43 -6.26
C HIS A 66 10.09 -0.70 -6.43
N THR A 67 9.67 -1.85 -6.95
CA THR A 67 10.56 -2.97 -7.27
C THR A 67 11.61 -2.58 -8.29
N LEU A 68 11.24 -1.81 -9.32
CA LEU A 68 12.18 -1.32 -10.32
C LEU A 68 13.18 -0.30 -9.73
N GLU A 69 12.72 0.61 -8.85
CA GLU A 69 13.62 1.51 -8.11
C GLU A 69 14.64 0.70 -7.29
N LEU A 70 14.18 -0.31 -6.53
CA LEU A 70 15.03 -1.15 -5.71
C LEU A 70 16.05 -1.93 -6.57
N CYS A 71 15.63 -2.44 -7.73
CA CYS A 71 16.50 -3.11 -8.69
C CYS A 71 17.65 -2.21 -9.14
N MET A 72 17.34 -0.97 -9.54
CA MET A 72 18.35 -0.01 -9.96
C MET A 72 19.30 0.35 -8.82
N LYS A 73 18.79 0.62 -7.61
CA LYS A 73 19.63 0.96 -6.46
C LYS A 73 20.50 -0.19 -5.97
N GLN A 74 19.99 -1.42 -6.03
CA GLN A 74 20.79 -2.62 -5.81
C GLN A 74 21.89 -2.74 -6.86
N GLN A 75 21.60 -2.49 -8.13
CA GLN A 75 22.61 -2.59 -9.18
C GLN A 75 23.73 -1.55 -8.99
N LEU A 76 23.41 -0.33 -8.59
CA LEU A 76 24.41 0.67 -8.18
C LEU A 76 25.26 0.16 -7.01
N GLN A 77 24.61 -0.41 -5.98
CA GLN A 77 25.31 -1.00 -4.83
C GLN A 77 26.30 -2.09 -5.26
N GLN A 78 25.90 -3.00 -6.14
CA GLN A 78 26.74 -4.10 -6.64
C GLN A 78 27.94 -3.60 -7.45
N GLN A 79 27.79 -2.47 -8.14
CA GLN A 79 28.86 -1.83 -8.92
C GLN A 79 29.76 -0.92 -8.07
N GLY A 80 29.48 -0.78 -6.76
CA GLY A 80 30.21 0.14 -5.88
C GLY A 80 29.97 1.62 -6.20
N LEU A 81 28.86 1.93 -6.88
CA LEU A 81 28.51 3.27 -7.28
C LEU A 81 27.68 3.98 -6.20
N PRO A 82 27.74 5.32 -6.11
CA PRO A 82 26.92 6.09 -5.18
C PRO A 82 25.43 5.84 -5.42
N ILE A 83 24.68 5.61 -4.33
CA ILE A 83 23.24 5.37 -4.39
C ILE A 83 22.52 6.68 -4.06
N PRO A 84 21.75 7.25 -5.00
CA PRO A 84 21.07 8.51 -4.74
C PRO A 84 19.93 8.33 -3.72
N ILE A 85 19.75 9.36 -2.89
CA ILE A 85 18.65 9.44 -1.91
C ILE A 85 17.31 9.64 -2.63
N SER A 86 17.33 10.27 -3.81
CA SER A 86 16.16 10.50 -4.65
C SER A 86 15.47 9.19 -5.04
N HIS A 87 14.17 9.28 -5.25
CA HIS A 87 13.31 8.20 -5.72
C HIS A 87 13.05 8.31 -7.23
N ALA A 88 13.33 9.46 -7.85
CA ALA A 88 13.07 9.68 -9.27
C ALA A 88 13.99 8.83 -10.14
N PHE A 89 13.44 8.16 -11.15
CA PHE A 89 14.24 7.30 -12.05
C PHE A 89 15.32 8.08 -12.78
N ALA A 90 15.05 9.32 -13.20
CA ALA A 90 16.04 10.19 -13.84
C ALA A 90 17.27 10.42 -12.95
N ASP A 91 17.08 10.69 -11.65
CA ASP A 91 18.17 10.91 -10.70
C ASP A 91 18.95 9.62 -10.43
N ILE A 92 18.26 8.48 -10.38
CA ILE A 92 18.90 7.17 -10.23
C ILE A 92 19.72 6.82 -11.48
N ALA A 93 19.20 7.15 -12.67
CA ALA A 93 19.85 6.92 -13.95
C ALA A 93 21.15 7.71 -14.12
N VAL A 94 21.30 8.88 -13.47
CA VAL A 94 22.58 9.63 -13.44
C VAL A 94 23.71 8.76 -12.88
N GLY A 95 23.43 7.88 -11.91
CA GLY A 95 24.40 6.92 -11.38
C GLY A 95 24.93 5.93 -12.44
N PHE A 96 24.18 5.69 -13.51
CA PHE A 96 24.56 4.85 -14.65
C PHE A 96 25.08 5.66 -15.85
N GLY A 97 25.29 6.97 -15.69
CA GLY A 97 25.72 7.86 -16.77
C GLY A 97 24.57 8.46 -17.60
N GLY A 98 23.31 8.32 -17.16
CA GLY A 98 22.13 8.87 -17.82
C GLY A 98 21.10 7.82 -18.23
N MET A 99 19.88 8.28 -18.58
CA MET A 99 18.79 7.41 -19.04
C MET A 99 19.13 6.66 -20.34
N ASP A 100 19.87 7.30 -21.24
CA ASP A 100 20.33 6.77 -22.53
C ASP A 100 21.35 5.64 -22.39
N ARG A 101 21.99 5.51 -21.21
CA ARG A 101 22.96 4.45 -20.91
C ARG A 101 22.34 3.20 -20.31
N LEU A 102 21.07 3.26 -19.90
CA LEU A 102 20.35 2.10 -19.38
C LEU A 102 20.02 1.12 -20.53
N PRO A 103 19.88 -0.19 -20.26
CA PRO A 103 19.36 -1.13 -21.25
C PRO A 103 18.00 -0.67 -21.80
N GLU A 104 17.76 -0.85 -23.10
CA GLU A 104 16.49 -0.44 -23.75
C GLU A 104 15.26 -1.05 -23.06
N SER A 105 15.38 -2.30 -22.59
CA SER A 105 14.34 -2.97 -21.82
C SER A 105 13.99 -2.23 -20.52
N LEU A 106 15.01 -1.74 -19.81
CA LEU A 106 14.83 -0.96 -18.58
C LEU A 106 14.24 0.43 -18.89
N GLN A 107 14.72 1.11 -19.93
CA GLN A 107 14.15 2.39 -20.38
C GLN A 107 12.65 2.25 -20.71
N GLY A 108 12.28 1.19 -21.46
CA GLY A 108 10.90 0.91 -21.80
C GLY A 108 10.03 0.61 -20.57
N MET A 109 10.54 -0.17 -19.60
CA MET A 109 9.85 -0.40 -18.33
C MET A 109 9.60 0.89 -17.56
N ILE A 110 10.61 1.78 -17.46
CA ILE A 110 10.48 3.09 -16.81
C ILE A 110 9.41 3.92 -17.51
N ALA A 111 9.44 4.04 -18.84
CA ALA A 111 8.47 4.84 -19.60
C ALA A 111 7.01 4.39 -19.37
N LEU A 112 6.78 3.10 -19.12
CA LEU A 112 5.45 2.56 -18.86
C LEU A 112 4.87 2.98 -17.50
N ILE A 113 5.71 3.16 -16.47
CA ILE A 113 5.25 3.33 -15.07
C ILE A 113 5.75 4.59 -14.36
N ASP A 114 6.68 5.34 -14.95
CA ASP A 114 7.16 6.61 -14.40
C ASP A 114 6.14 7.72 -14.68
N ARG A 115 5.46 8.17 -13.63
CA ARG A 115 4.39 9.18 -13.70
C ARG A 115 4.58 10.31 -12.72
N ASP A 116 5.37 10.08 -11.68
CA ASP A 116 5.84 11.07 -10.72
C ASP A 116 7.14 10.58 -10.08
N ALA A 117 7.81 11.48 -9.36
CA ALA A 117 9.15 11.22 -8.83
C ALA A 117 9.21 10.02 -7.85
N ASP A 118 8.13 9.73 -7.11
CA ASP A 118 8.20 8.81 -5.98
C ASP A 118 7.05 7.78 -5.90
N GLY A 119 6.18 7.70 -6.92
CA GLY A 119 5.03 6.81 -6.94
C GLY A 119 3.86 7.26 -6.07
N SER A 120 3.80 8.54 -5.67
CA SER A 120 2.64 9.09 -4.95
C SER A 120 1.35 8.98 -5.76
N CYS A 121 1.45 9.09 -7.09
CA CYS A 121 0.34 8.91 -8.02
C CYS A 121 -0.31 7.53 -7.93
N TYR A 122 0.41 6.51 -7.49
CA TYR A 122 -0.15 5.17 -7.27
C TYR A 122 -0.68 4.97 -5.84
N ARG A 123 -0.15 5.73 -4.88
CA ARG A 123 -0.53 5.65 -3.46
C ARG A 123 -1.77 6.44 -3.09
N TYR A 124 -2.09 7.49 -3.83
CA TYR A 124 -3.17 8.41 -3.53
C TYR A 124 -4.04 8.67 -4.77
N ALA A 125 -5.31 9.04 -4.54
CA ALA A 125 -6.23 9.34 -5.64
C ALA A 125 -5.93 10.71 -6.28
N GLN A 126 -5.56 11.70 -5.47
CA GLN A 126 -5.38 13.10 -5.86
C GLN A 126 -4.01 13.63 -5.49
N ASP A 127 -3.53 14.58 -6.29
CA ASP A 127 -2.33 15.34 -5.99
C ASP A 127 -2.57 16.30 -4.81
N PRO A 128 -1.71 16.30 -3.78
CA PRO A 128 -1.93 17.08 -2.57
C PRO A 128 -1.64 18.59 -2.73
N HIS A 129 -1.17 19.04 -3.90
CA HIS A 129 -0.98 20.45 -4.25
C HIS A 129 -2.14 20.96 -5.10
N SER A 130 -2.44 20.29 -6.22
CA SER A 130 -3.46 20.74 -7.17
C SER A 130 -4.87 20.28 -6.79
N ARG A 131 -4.99 19.26 -5.92
CA ARG A 131 -6.24 18.54 -5.58
C ARG A 131 -6.91 17.87 -6.78
N GLN A 132 -6.22 17.77 -7.92
CA GLN A 132 -6.71 17.07 -9.10
C GLN A 132 -6.43 15.58 -8.97
N LEU A 133 -7.27 14.76 -9.61
CA LEU A 133 -7.03 13.33 -9.74
C LEU A 133 -5.71 13.09 -10.48
N TYR A 134 -4.92 12.13 -10.02
CA TYR A 134 -3.67 11.76 -10.70
C TYR A 134 -3.91 11.14 -12.09
N PHE A 135 -5.03 10.43 -12.25
CA PHE A 135 -5.40 9.82 -13.51
C PHE A 135 -6.84 10.25 -13.86
N PRO A 136 -7.05 10.81 -15.06
CA PRO A 136 -8.37 11.19 -15.53
C PRO A 136 -9.19 9.96 -15.96
N ASP A 137 -10.46 10.19 -16.27
CA ASP A 137 -11.37 9.17 -16.80
C ASP A 137 -10.79 8.50 -18.05
N ASN A 138 -11.07 7.20 -18.20
CA ASN A 138 -10.57 6.34 -19.28
C ASN A 138 -9.05 6.13 -19.33
N PHE A 139 -8.29 6.64 -18.36
CA PHE A 139 -6.86 6.35 -18.30
C PHE A 139 -6.64 4.86 -17.97
N ALA A 140 -5.79 4.19 -18.75
CA ALA A 140 -5.45 2.79 -18.54
C ALA A 140 -3.95 2.53 -18.76
N PHE A 141 -3.41 1.57 -18.00
CA PHE A 141 -2.05 1.04 -18.20
C PHE A 141 -2.12 -0.36 -18.79
N ALA A 142 -1.62 -0.55 -20.00
CA ALA A 142 -1.29 -1.88 -20.50
C ALA A 142 0.05 -2.30 -19.89
N VAL A 143 0.04 -3.11 -18.82
CA VAL A 143 1.25 -3.54 -18.11
C VAL A 143 1.85 -4.83 -18.66
N GLY A 144 1.21 -5.49 -19.62
CA GLY A 144 1.77 -6.66 -20.30
C GLY A 144 3.18 -6.44 -20.86
N PRO A 145 3.42 -5.36 -21.64
CA PRO A 145 4.74 -5.02 -22.17
C PRO A 145 5.82 -4.84 -21.09
N PHE A 146 5.45 -4.39 -19.88
CA PHE A 146 6.41 -4.26 -18.78
C PHE A 146 7.03 -5.61 -18.42
N PHE A 147 6.20 -6.66 -18.32
CA PHE A 147 6.68 -8.01 -18.00
C PHE A 147 7.48 -8.64 -19.13
N ASP A 148 7.15 -8.36 -20.38
CA ASP A 148 7.94 -8.81 -21.53
C ASP A 148 9.33 -8.14 -21.53
N LEU A 149 9.40 -6.84 -21.30
CA LEU A 149 10.67 -6.11 -21.17
C LEU A 149 11.48 -6.58 -19.96
N HIS A 150 10.82 -6.86 -18.83
CA HIS A 150 11.49 -7.43 -17.66
C HIS A 150 12.16 -8.77 -17.98
N ARG A 151 11.47 -9.66 -18.69
CA ARG A 151 12.05 -10.96 -19.12
C ARG A 151 13.24 -10.79 -20.04
N LEU A 152 13.23 -9.78 -20.92
CA LEU A 152 14.38 -9.46 -21.76
C LEU A 152 15.56 -8.96 -20.93
N LEU A 153 15.31 -8.12 -19.90
CA LEU A 153 16.35 -7.66 -18.98
C LEU A 153 16.93 -8.82 -18.14
N GLU A 154 16.08 -9.76 -17.73
CA GLU A 154 16.50 -10.96 -17.01
C GLU A 154 17.38 -11.85 -17.90
N ALA A 155 16.94 -12.11 -19.14
CA ALA A 155 17.66 -12.94 -20.10
C ALA A 155 19.00 -12.33 -20.55
N SER A 156 19.14 -10.99 -20.56
CA SER A 156 20.40 -10.33 -20.92
C SER A 156 21.47 -10.47 -19.83
N GLY A 157 21.08 -10.72 -18.58
CA GLY A 157 21.99 -10.75 -17.43
C GLY A 157 22.67 -9.41 -17.12
N THR A 158 22.24 -8.30 -17.75
CA THR A 158 22.85 -6.97 -17.56
C THR A 158 22.54 -6.37 -16.19
N PHE A 159 21.41 -6.78 -15.60
CA PHE A 159 21.00 -6.40 -14.25
C PHE A 159 20.72 -7.67 -13.45
N THR A 160 21.10 -7.68 -12.17
CA THR A 160 20.71 -8.75 -11.26
C THR A 160 19.22 -8.64 -10.96
N THR A 161 18.41 -9.48 -11.61
CA THR A 161 16.95 -9.46 -11.53
C THR A 161 16.38 -10.79 -11.02
N ARG A 162 15.09 -10.79 -10.69
CA ARG A 162 14.30 -11.98 -10.34
C ARG A 162 12.98 -11.95 -11.11
N PRO A 163 12.39 -13.11 -11.44
CA PRO A 163 11.10 -13.16 -12.11
C PRO A 163 10.04 -12.37 -11.34
N LEU A 164 9.30 -11.51 -12.05
CA LEU A 164 8.14 -10.78 -11.49
C LEU A 164 6.80 -11.38 -11.92
N LEU A 165 6.82 -12.34 -12.84
CA LEU A 165 5.65 -13.00 -13.38
C LEU A 165 5.98 -14.47 -13.68
N PRO A 166 5.18 -15.45 -13.20
CA PRO A 166 5.37 -16.87 -13.53
C PRO A 166 5.58 -17.11 -15.03
N ALA A 167 6.53 -17.98 -15.36
CA ALA A 167 6.90 -18.28 -16.76
C ALA A 167 5.72 -18.86 -17.57
N ALA A 168 4.79 -19.56 -16.91
CA ALA A 168 3.59 -20.11 -17.52
C ALA A 168 2.62 -19.02 -18.03
N ILE A 169 2.69 -17.80 -17.50
CA ILE A 169 1.80 -16.70 -17.86
C ILE A 169 2.42 -15.93 -19.03
N LYS A 170 1.72 -15.90 -20.17
CA LYS A 170 2.13 -15.11 -21.34
C LYS A 170 1.40 -13.75 -21.34
N PRO A 171 2.11 -12.61 -21.22
CA PRO A 171 1.49 -11.28 -21.17
C PRO A 171 0.65 -10.92 -22.41
N THR A 172 0.99 -11.52 -23.56
CA THR A 172 0.40 -11.21 -24.87
C THR A 172 -0.78 -12.10 -25.27
N GLY A 173 -1.21 -13.04 -24.42
CA GLY A 173 -2.43 -13.81 -24.67
C GLY A 173 -3.69 -12.97 -24.50
N LYS A 174 -4.72 -13.10 -25.35
CA LYS A 174 -5.94 -12.25 -25.33
C LYS A 174 -6.56 -12.05 -23.94
N PHE A 175 -6.72 -13.12 -23.16
CA PHE A 175 -7.23 -13.06 -21.79
C PHE A 175 -6.25 -12.33 -20.86
N THR A 176 -4.97 -12.70 -20.90
CA THR A 176 -3.92 -12.09 -20.08
C THR A 176 -3.74 -10.62 -20.39
N SER A 177 -3.80 -10.21 -21.66
CA SER A 177 -3.65 -8.81 -22.06
C SER A 177 -4.77 -7.94 -21.51
N TRP A 178 -6.01 -8.45 -21.46
CA TRP A 178 -7.11 -7.76 -20.79
C TRP A 178 -6.90 -7.71 -19.27
N ALA A 179 -6.53 -8.82 -18.64
CA ALA A 179 -6.24 -8.86 -17.21
C ALA A 179 -5.11 -7.89 -16.81
N LEU A 180 -4.09 -7.75 -17.67
CA LEU A 180 -2.94 -6.84 -17.52
C LEU A 180 -3.19 -5.46 -18.13
N THR A 181 -4.44 -5.08 -18.36
CA THR A 181 -4.84 -3.71 -18.67
C THR A 181 -5.52 -3.12 -17.45
N PHE A 182 -4.85 -2.17 -16.80
CA PHE A 182 -5.28 -1.58 -15.55
C PHE A 182 -6.04 -0.28 -15.81
N HIS A 183 -7.34 -0.30 -15.57
CA HIS A 183 -8.27 0.79 -15.74
C HIS A 183 -8.29 1.67 -14.49
N MET A 184 -7.67 2.84 -14.57
CA MET A 184 -7.45 3.69 -13.39
C MET A 184 -8.70 4.39 -12.89
N HIS A 185 -9.76 4.40 -13.71
CA HIS A 185 -11.08 4.91 -13.35
C HIS A 185 -11.77 4.10 -12.25
N GLU A 186 -11.30 2.90 -11.92
CA GLU A 186 -11.89 2.10 -10.85
C GLU A 186 -11.50 2.58 -9.45
N ALA A 187 -10.58 3.55 -9.36
CA ALA A 187 -10.13 4.15 -8.11
C ALA A 187 -9.96 5.67 -8.19
N TYR A 188 -11.09 6.37 -8.05
CA TYR A 188 -11.18 7.85 -7.98
C TYR A 188 -11.15 8.40 -6.57
N THR A 189 -11.55 7.59 -5.59
CA THR A 189 -11.60 7.99 -4.18
C THR A 189 -10.46 7.36 -3.40
N ILE A 190 -10.06 8.02 -2.31
CA ILE A 190 -9.05 7.46 -1.41
C ILE A 190 -9.49 6.11 -0.80
N ARG A 191 -10.81 5.91 -0.63
CA ARG A 191 -11.40 4.65 -0.13
C ARG A 191 -11.23 3.51 -1.15
N GLN A 192 -11.45 3.77 -2.43
CA GLN A 192 -11.17 2.80 -3.49
C GLN A 192 -9.67 2.51 -3.60
N VAL A 193 -8.81 3.54 -3.55
CA VAL A 193 -7.36 3.30 -3.51
C VAL A 193 -7.00 2.40 -2.31
N LYS A 194 -7.58 2.65 -1.13
CA LYS A 194 -7.38 1.78 0.04
C LYS A 194 -7.76 0.32 -0.24
N SER A 195 -8.90 0.05 -0.88
CA SER A 195 -9.31 -1.34 -1.15
C SER A 195 -8.29 -2.08 -2.03
N HIS A 196 -7.60 -1.37 -2.93
CA HIS A 196 -6.53 -1.97 -3.75
C HIS A 196 -5.33 -2.39 -2.90
N TYR A 197 -4.92 -1.57 -1.93
CA TYR A 197 -3.82 -1.91 -1.02
C TYR A 197 -4.22 -3.02 -0.04
N SER A 198 -5.45 -2.96 0.47
CA SER A 198 -6.05 -3.99 1.29
C SER A 198 -6.07 -5.34 0.59
N GLY A 199 -6.53 -5.39 -0.67
CA GLY A 199 -6.61 -6.63 -1.44
C GLY A 199 -5.26 -7.30 -1.64
N LEU A 200 -4.19 -6.54 -1.89
CA LEU A 200 -2.84 -7.12 -1.98
C LEU A 200 -2.32 -7.63 -0.63
N ALA A 201 -2.59 -6.92 0.46
CA ALA A 201 -2.24 -7.40 1.79
C ALA A 201 -2.95 -8.72 2.09
N GLU A 202 -4.24 -8.82 1.77
CA GLU A 202 -5.04 -10.02 1.92
C GLU A 202 -4.46 -11.21 1.13
N ILE A 203 -4.10 -11.03 -0.14
CA ILE A 203 -3.45 -12.08 -0.96
C ILE A 203 -2.17 -12.61 -0.30
N LEU A 204 -1.30 -11.72 0.18
CA LEU A 204 -0.05 -12.13 0.82
C LEU A 204 -0.29 -12.86 2.15
N ILE A 205 -1.26 -12.41 2.95
CA ILE A 205 -1.61 -13.06 4.22
C ILE A 205 -2.19 -14.45 3.97
N GLU A 206 -3.12 -14.60 3.00
CA GLU A 206 -3.67 -15.91 2.63
C GLU A 206 -2.56 -16.85 2.17
N GLY A 207 -1.64 -16.36 1.32
CA GLY A 207 -0.48 -17.13 0.87
C GLY A 207 0.40 -17.63 2.01
N VAL A 208 0.64 -16.80 3.04
CA VAL A 208 1.40 -17.19 4.24
C VAL A 208 0.63 -18.22 5.07
N LEU A 209 -0.65 -17.98 5.34
CA LEU A 209 -1.48 -18.88 6.15
C LEU A 209 -1.69 -20.25 5.49
N GLU A 210 -1.65 -20.32 4.15
CA GLU A 210 -1.75 -21.54 3.37
C GLU A 210 -0.38 -22.21 3.11
N ASN A 211 0.72 -21.70 3.68
CA ASN A 211 2.11 -22.13 3.46
C ASN A 211 2.56 -22.08 1.98
N ARG A 212 1.93 -21.25 1.15
CA ARG A 212 2.35 -21.01 -0.23
C ARG A 212 3.45 -19.95 -0.33
N VAL A 213 3.57 -19.11 0.70
CA VAL A 213 4.50 -17.99 0.77
C VAL A 213 5.20 -18.02 2.12
N ASN A 214 6.51 -17.85 2.15
CA ASN A 214 7.23 -17.67 3.40
C ASN A 214 7.10 -16.20 3.85
N ILE A 215 6.67 -15.97 5.09
CA ILE A 215 6.53 -14.61 5.63
C ILE A 215 7.84 -13.82 5.58
N GLU A 216 8.98 -14.48 5.76
CA GLU A 216 10.31 -13.87 5.70
C GLU A 216 10.63 -13.24 4.34
N GLU A 217 9.99 -13.71 3.28
CA GLU A 217 10.19 -13.21 1.93
C GLU A 217 9.27 -12.02 1.60
N VAL A 218 8.18 -11.81 2.33
CA VAL A 218 7.15 -10.81 1.98
C VAL A 218 6.80 -9.81 3.08
N TYR A 219 7.38 -9.92 4.27
CA TYR A 219 6.95 -9.08 5.39
C TYR A 219 7.20 -7.57 5.15
N LEU A 220 8.24 -7.18 4.40
CA LEU A 220 8.49 -5.77 4.09
C LEU A 220 7.35 -5.13 3.26
N PRO A 221 7.00 -5.66 2.06
CA PRO A 221 5.86 -5.16 1.31
C PRO A 221 4.55 -5.33 2.09
N LEU A 222 4.35 -6.44 2.81
CA LEU A 222 3.13 -6.66 3.61
C LEU A 222 2.94 -5.58 4.68
N LEU A 223 3.96 -5.27 5.48
CA LEU A 223 3.91 -4.22 6.50
C LEU A 223 3.67 -2.84 5.89
N PHE A 224 4.27 -2.56 4.73
CA PHE A 224 3.98 -1.33 3.99
C PHE A 224 2.50 -1.26 3.55
N LEU A 225 1.97 -2.34 2.94
CA LEU A 225 0.57 -2.40 2.47
C LEU A 225 -0.42 -2.20 3.63
N ILE A 226 -0.19 -2.87 4.77
CA ILE A 226 -1.02 -2.74 5.98
C ILE A 226 -0.99 -1.29 6.49
N ARG A 227 0.21 -0.75 6.69
CA ARG A 227 0.41 0.61 7.22
C ARG A 227 -0.22 1.65 6.30
N HIS A 228 -0.03 1.52 4.98
CA HIS A 228 -0.58 2.44 4.00
C HIS A 228 -2.10 2.37 3.94
N SER A 229 -2.67 1.16 4.03
CA SER A 229 -4.13 0.98 4.09
C SER A 229 -4.75 1.67 5.31
N LEU A 230 -4.11 1.58 6.48
CA LEU A 230 -4.50 2.30 7.70
C LEU A 230 -4.43 3.83 7.51
N GLU A 231 -3.42 4.33 6.81
CA GLU A 231 -3.33 5.77 6.52
C GLU A 231 -4.50 6.22 5.65
N LEU A 232 -4.70 5.56 4.50
CA LEU A 232 -5.69 5.94 3.50
C LEU A 232 -7.10 5.96 4.07
N VAL A 233 -7.41 5.05 4.97
CA VAL A 233 -8.75 4.92 5.50
C VAL A 233 -9.09 5.95 6.58
N ILE A 234 -8.13 6.31 7.44
CA ILE A 234 -8.30 7.42 8.37
C ILE A 234 -8.42 8.73 7.58
N LYS A 235 -7.58 8.91 6.54
CA LYS A 235 -7.69 10.06 5.63
C LYS A 235 -9.05 10.13 4.93
N GLY A 236 -9.57 9.00 4.47
CA GLY A 236 -10.90 8.94 3.83
C GLY A 236 -12.02 9.38 4.77
N ASN A 237 -12.00 8.92 6.02
CA ASN A 237 -12.95 9.36 7.04
C ASN A 237 -12.82 10.87 7.32
N LEU A 238 -11.60 11.38 7.44
CA LEU A 238 -11.36 12.81 7.68
C LEU A 238 -11.81 13.69 6.51
N GLN A 239 -11.52 13.28 5.28
CA GLN A 239 -11.95 14.00 4.07
C GLN A 239 -13.47 14.06 3.96
N GLU A 240 -14.14 12.94 4.20
CA GLU A 240 -15.60 12.88 4.19
C GLU A 240 -16.20 13.75 5.31
N ALA A 241 -15.67 13.66 6.54
CA ALA A 241 -16.12 14.48 7.65
C ALA A 241 -15.97 15.99 7.35
N GLN A 242 -14.85 16.38 6.75
CA GLN A 242 -14.60 17.77 6.35
C GLN A 242 -15.54 18.24 5.22
N ASN A 243 -15.87 17.35 4.27
CA ASN A 243 -16.82 17.69 3.20
C ASN A 243 -18.25 17.84 3.72
N LEU A 244 -18.62 17.09 4.76
CA LEU A 244 -19.96 17.12 5.36
C LEU A 244 -20.15 18.27 6.34
N PHE A 245 -19.08 18.72 7.00
CA PHE A 245 -19.16 19.69 8.09
C PHE A 245 -18.35 20.96 7.78
N GLN A 246 -19.05 22.04 7.41
CA GLN A 246 -18.41 23.34 7.10
C GLN A 246 -17.65 23.96 8.29
N GLY A 247 -17.90 23.49 9.53
CA GLY A 247 -17.20 23.91 10.75
C GLY A 247 -16.03 23.00 11.16
N PHE A 248 -15.55 22.11 10.29
CA PHE A 248 -14.51 21.12 10.64
C PHE A 248 -13.21 21.83 11.03
N ALA A 249 -12.97 21.94 12.34
CA ALA A 249 -11.74 22.45 12.93
C ALA A 249 -11.14 21.36 13.83
N PRO A 250 -9.85 21.00 13.65
CA PRO A 250 -8.87 21.64 12.77
C PRO A 250 -8.97 21.18 11.31
N ALA A 251 -8.65 22.07 10.37
CA ALA A 251 -8.53 21.72 8.96
C ALA A 251 -7.50 20.58 8.80
N PHE A 252 -7.94 19.48 8.19
CA PHE A 252 -7.08 18.33 7.94
C PHE A 252 -6.07 18.64 6.81
N ASN A 253 -4.79 18.43 7.09
CA ASN A 253 -3.75 18.51 6.07
C ASN A 253 -3.62 17.16 5.34
N ILE A 254 -4.01 17.10 4.08
CA ILE A 254 -3.93 15.89 3.23
C ILE A 254 -2.52 15.28 3.14
N ARG A 255 -1.48 16.07 3.45
CA ARG A 255 -0.06 15.65 3.47
C ARG A 255 0.40 15.09 4.80
N GLU A 256 -0.43 15.10 5.84
CA GLU A 256 -0.11 14.38 7.06
C GLU A 256 -0.10 12.88 6.75
N HIS A 257 0.92 12.16 7.19
CA HIS A 257 1.05 10.72 6.95
C HIS A 257 1.08 9.93 8.26
N SER A 258 1.35 10.54 9.40
CA SER A 258 1.39 9.85 10.69
C SER A 258 0.01 9.35 11.09
N LEU A 259 -0.13 8.04 11.29
CA LEU A 259 -1.34 7.40 11.79
C LEU A 259 -1.78 7.99 13.13
N VAL A 260 -0.83 8.24 14.04
CA VAL A 260 -1.12 8.86 15.35
C VAL A 260 -1.71 10.26 15.17
N SER A 261 -1.09 11.09 14.32
CA SER A 261 -1.56 12.45 14.08
C SER A 261 -2.94 12.46 13.41
N LEU A 262 -3.13 11.62 12.39
CA LEU A 262 -4.40 11.46 11.69
C LEU A 262 -5.52 11.00 12.64
N TYR A 263 -5.26 9.99 13.47
CA TYR A 263 -6.24 9.50 14.44
C TYR A 263 -6.60 10.56 15.48
N ASN A 264 -5.61 11.30 15.99
CA ASN A 264 -5.86 12.39 16.94
C ASN A 264 -6.75 13.50 16.34
N ILE A 265 -6.63 13.78 15.04
CA ILE A 265 -7.54 14.71 14.34
C ILE A 265 -8.95 14.12 14.30
N TYR A 266 -9.08 12.83 13.97
CA TYR A 266 -10.38 12.15 13.90
C TYR A 266 -11.08 12.09 15.26
N GLU A 267 -10.35 11.77 16.34
CA GLU A 267 -10.88 11.78 17.71
C GLU A 267 -11.35 13.16 18.16
N ARG A 268 -10.60 14.22 17.83
CA ARG A 268 -11.03 15.60 18.10
C ARG A 268 -12.32 15.93 17.38
N PHE A 269 -12.46 15.51 16.12
CA PHE A 269 -13.70 15.67 15.37
C PHE A 269 -14.87 14.97 16.07
N LEU A 270 -14.71 13.70 16.45
CA LEU A 270 -15.77 12.95 17.13
C LEU A 270 -16.14 13.56 18.49
N ASN A 271 -15.17 14.02 19.27
CA ASN A 271 -15.41 14.64 20.58
C ASN A 271 -16.07 16.03 20.49
N ALA A 272 -16.07 16.65 19.31
CA ALA A 272 -16.80 17.88 19.06
C ALA A 272 -18.27 17.64 18.69
N GLN A 273 -18.70 16.39 18.45
CA GLN A 273 -20.07 16.06 18.09
C GLN A 273 -20.93 15.74 19.32
N ASP A 274 -22.24 15.93 19.18
CA ASP A 274 -23.21 15.47 20.18
C ASP A 274 -23.48 13.97 20.01
N LEU A 275 -22.60 13.16 20.60
CA LEU A 275 -22.70 11.70 20.55
C LEU A 275 -23.91 11.16 21.33
N THR A 276 -24.65 11.98 22.08
CA THR A 276 -25.89 11.54 22.77
C THR A 276 -27.02 11.23 21.78
N LEU A 277 -26.93 11.74 20.55
CA LEU A 277 -27.85 11.46 19.46
C LEU A 277 -27.68 10.03 18.90
N LEU A 278 -26.57 9.35 19.21
CA LEU A 278 -26.40 7.94 18.84
C LEU A 278 -27.42 7.04 19.56
N PRO A 279 -27.99 6.04 18.87
CA PRO A 279 -28.77 4.98 19.50
C PRO A 279 -28.03 4.38 20.71
N ALA A 280 -28.76 4.08 21.79
CA ALA A 280 -28.17 3.61 23.05
C ALA A 280 -27.33 2.33 22.90
N GLU A 281 -27.63 1.50 21.90
CA GLU A 281 -26.86 0.30 21.52
C GLU A 281 -25.52 0.59 20.83
N LEU A 282 -25.39 1.74 20.16
CA LEU A 282 -24.20 2.14 19.41
C LEU A 282 -23.18 2.91 20.26
N GLN A 283 -23.61 3.55 21.35
CA GLN A 283 -22.69 4.28 22.23
C GLN A 283 -21.65 3.36 22.92
N PRO A 284 -22.01 2.20 23.51
CA PRO A 284 -21.03 1.26 24.05
C PRO A 284 -20.11 0.69 22.97
N GLN A 285 -20.62 0.51 21.75
CA GLN A 285 -19.83 0.02 20.62
C GLN A 285 -18.75 1.02 20.21
N LEU A 286 -19.08 2.32 20.14
CA LEU A 286 -18.11 3.39 19.91
C LEU A 286 -17.04 3.44 21.01
N ALA A 287 -17.46 3.35 22.28
CA ALA A 287 -16.53 3.35 23.42
C ALA A 287 -15.56 2.16 23.35
N MET A 288 -16.08 0.96 23.11
CA MET A 288 -15.27 -0.24 22.89
C MET A 288 -14.29 -0.04 21.73
N PHE A 289 -14.73 0.61 20.64
CA PHE A 289 -13.87 0.82 19.51
C PHE A 289 -12.69 1.76 19.83
N ARG A 290 -12.95 2.86 20.55
CA ARG A 290 -11.92 3.80 21.00
C ARG A 290 -10.92 3.14 21.95
N GLU A 291 -11.41 2.40 22.94
CA GLU A 291 -10.55 1.67 23.88
C GLU A 291 -9.65 0.67 23.18
N LYS A 292 -10.21 -0.08 22.22
CA LYS A 292 -9.43 -1.06 21.46
C LYS A 292 -8.40 -0.39 20.56
N TYR A 293 -8.71 0.73 19.91
CA TYR A 293 -7.70 1.48 19.15
C TYR A 293 -6.57 1.98 20.07
N LEU A 294 -6.89 2.57 21.22
CA LEU A 294 -5.90 3.03 22.20
C LEU A 294 -5.01 1.87 22.70
N SER A 295 -5.56 0.66 22.83
CA SER A 295 -4.78 -0.54 23.18
C SER A 295 -3.70 -0.90 22.15
N PHE A 296 -3.80 -0.38 20.92
CA PHE A 296 -2.83 -0.57 19.84
C PHE A 296 -1.85 0.62 19.69
N ASN A 297 -1.86 1.62 20.58
CA ASN A 297 -1.03 2.83 20.44
C ASN A 297 0.45 2.53 20.17
N GLN A 298 1.07 1.63 20.94
CA GLN A 298 2.47 1.26 20.74
C GLN A 298 2.71 0.67 19.35
N LEU A 299 1.79 -0.17 18.88
CA LEU A 299 1.87 -0.80 17.56
C LEU A 299 1.76 0.20 16.42
N ILE A 300 0.86 1.18 16.57
CA ILE A 300 0.70 2.28 15.62
C ILE A 300 1.99 3.12 15.57
N HIS A 301 2.58 3.42 16.72
CA HIS A 301 3.86 4.11 16.80
C HIS A 301 4.98 3.32 16.10
N ASP A 302 5.06 2.00 16.31
CA ASP A 302 6.06 1.16 15.66
C ASP A 302 5.84 1.08 14.14
N LEU A 303 4.59 1.04 13.65
CA LEU A 303 4.29 1.11 12.21
C LEU A 303 4.67 2.47 11.60
N ASP A 304 4.38 3.57 12.27
CA ASP A 304 4.71 4.92 11.79
C ASP A 304 6.22 5.15 11.75
N PHE A 305 6.92 4.82 12.85
CA PHE A 305 8.37 4.98 12.99
C PHE A 305 9.12 4.20 11.91
N ASN A 306 8.66 2.98 11.61
CA ASN A 306 9.30 2.09 10.64
C ASN A 306 8.75 2.24 9.19
N SER A 307 7.80 3.14 8.94
CA SER A 307 7.12 3.28 7.63
C SER A 307 8.07 3.45 6.43
N ARG A 308 9.22 4.10 6.63
CA ARG A 308 10.28 4.20 5.61
C ARG A 308 11.08 2.90 5.46
N ILE A 309 11.38 2.25 6.58
CA ILE A 309 12.17 1.01 6.64
C ILE A 309 11.41 -0.16 6.01
N PHE A 310 10.09 -0.12 5.90
CA PHE A 310 9.34 -1.11 5.13
C PHE A 310 9.59 -1.01 3.62
N ARG A 311 10.12 0.11 3.13
CA ARG A 311 10.34 0.38 1.70
C ARG A 311 11.81 0.48 1.31
N TYR A 312 12.66 0.99 2.20
CA TYR A 312 14.06 1.26 1.90
C TYR A 312 14.98 0.81 3.05
N PRO A 313 16.17 0.28 2.75
CA PRO A 313 17.17 -0.08 3.75
C PRO A 313 17.91 1.13 4.34
N SER A 314 17.52 2.36 3.99
CA SER A 314 18.23 3.59 4.37
C SER A 314 17.31 4.75 4.75
N ASP A 315 17.83 5.66 5.58
CA ASP A 315 17.15 6.87 6.02
C ASP A 315 17.08 7.94 4.90
N LYS A 316 16.62 9.15 5.24
CA LYS A 316 16.58 10.30 4.31
C LYS A 316 17.95 10.93 4.04
N ARG A 317 18.99 10.49 4.74
CA ARG A 317 20.38 10.93 4.62
C ARG A 317 21.26 9.87 3.94
N GLY A 318 20.70 8.70 3.62
CA GLY A 318 21.41 7.57 3.00
C GLY A 318 22.07 6.62 4.00
N ASN A 319 21.89 6.80 5.31
CA ASN A 319 22.44 5.89 6.31
C ASN A 319 21.63 4.60 6.36
N SER A 320 22.30 3.46 6.48
CA SER A 320 21.63 2.16 6.67
C SER A 320 20.78 2.18 7.95
N ILE A 321 19.57 1.64 7.88
CA ILE A 321 18.71 1.46 9.05
C ILE A 321 18.36 -0.02 9.19
N ALA A 322 18.59 -0.57 10.38
CA ALA A 322 18.13 -1.90 10.74
C ALA A 322 16.70 -1.85 11.30
N LEU A 323 15.82 -2.73 10.81
CA LEU A 323 14.52 -2.96 11.42
C LEU A 323 14.67 -3.82 12.67
N ASN A 324 14.16 -3.35 13.80
CA ASN A 324 14.06 -4.18 14.99
C ASN A 324 12.80 -5.06 14.92
N LEU A 325 12.98 -6.32 14.51
CA LEU A 325 11.89 -7.29 14.40
C LEU A 325 11.25 -7.66 15.75
N ASP A 326 11.92 -7.47 16.89
CA ASP A 326 11.32 -7.74 18.21
C ASP A 326 10.12 -6.83 18.51
N ARG A 327 10.02 -5.69 17.81
CA ARG A 327 8.90 -4.74 17.92
C ARG A 327 7.79 -5.01 16.91
N ILE A 328 7.98 -5.96 16.00
CA ILE A 328 6.99 -6.29 14.97
C ILE A 328 6.21 -7.53 15.43
N ASN A 329 4.97 -7.29 15.84
CA ASN A 329 4.01 -8.35 16.14
C ASN A 329 2.95 -8.39 15.04
N LEU A 330 3.21 -9.15 13.98
CA LEU A 330 2.36 -9.18 12.79
C LEU A 330 0.93 -9.66 13.08
N PRO A 331 0.67 -10.74 13.85
CA PRO A 331 -0.70 -11.10 14.25
C PRO A 331 -1.46 -9.93 14.90
N ARG A 332 -0.82 -9.22 15.84
CA ARG A 332 -1.41 -8.05 16.50
C ARG A 332 -1.62 -6.88 15.53
N MET A 333 -0.77 -6.72 14.52
CA MET A 333 -0.95 -5.70 13.47
C MET A 333 -2.12 -6.03 12.56
N LEU A 334 -2.34 -7.31 12.26
CA LEU A 334 -3.50 -7.75 11.51
C LEU A 334 -4.79 -7.55 12.31
N GLU A 335 -4.77 -7.86 13.61
CA GLU A 335 -5.89 -7.53 14.49
C GLU A 335 -6.23 -6.05 14.44
N LEU A 336 -5.24 -5.15 14.58
CA LEU A 336 -5.45 -3.71 14.42
C LEU A 336 -6.01 -3.37 13.04
N TYR A 337 -5.40 -3.88 11.98
CA TYR A 337 -5.74 -3.58 10.59
C TYR A 337 -7.22 -3.85 10.29
N TYR A 338 -7.68 -5.05 10.57
CA TYR A 338 -9.06 -5.41 10.31
C TYR A 338 -10.04 -4.89 11.37
N PHE A 339 -9.60 -4.73 12.63
CA PHE A 339 -10.39 -4.04 13.63
C PHE A 339 -10.68 -2.62 13.19
N THR A 340 -9.67 -1.93 12.66
CA THR A 340 -9.84 -0.60 12.10
C THR A 340 -10.88 -0.72 11.00
N ASP A 341 -10.82 -1.69 10.08
CA ASP A 341 -11.86 -1.88 9.04
C ASP A 341 -13.29 -1.96 9.59
N ALA A 342 -13.50 -2.68 10.70
CA ALA A 342 -14.79 -2.73 11.39
C ALA A 342 -15.15 -1.41 12.08
N TYR A 343 -14.21 -0.75 12.74
CA TYR A 343 -14.40 0.60 13.32
C TYR A 343 -14.71 1.64 12.24
N LEU A 344 -14.18 1.47 11.04
CA LEU A 344 -14.42 2.32 9.88
C LEU A 344 -15.75 2.00 9.18
N SER A 345 -16.46 0.96 9.62
CA SER A 345 -17.88 0.79 9.32
C SER A 345 -18.75 1.59 10.30
N PHE A 346 -18.23 1.88 11.51
CA PHE A 346 -18.76 2.88 12.45
C PHE A 346 -18.32 4.31 12.06
N ASN A 347 -18.47 4.65 10.78
CA ASN A 347 -17.95 5.88 10.18
C ASN A 347 -18.98 7.02 10.20
N ASN A 348 -18.62 8.09 9.47
CA ASN A 348 -19.48 9.22 9.18
C ASN A 348 -20.90 8.81 8.73
N THR A 349 -21.07 7.72 7.98
CA THR A 349 -22.42 7.23 7.58
C THR A 349 -23.27 6.89 8.80
N VAL A 350 -22.74 6.18 9.79
CA VAL A 350 -23.49 5.86 11.03
C VAL A 350 -23.82 7.13 11.81
N LEU A 351 -22.87 8.06 11.90
CA LEU A 351 -23.09 9.36 12.54
C LEU A 351 -24.16 10.18 11.79
N GLN A 352 -24.22 10.10 10.46
CA GLN A 352 -25.24 10.76 9.64
C GLN A 352 -26.61 10.15 9.84
N GLU A 353 -26.71 8.82 9.80
CA GLU A 353 -27.97 8.08 9.99
C GLU A 353 -28.57 8.35 11.37
N ALA A 354 -27.71 8.48 12.39
CA ALA A 354 -28.12 8.86 13.75
C ALA A 354 -28.39 10.36 13.93
N GLY A 355 -28.20 11.20 12.89
CA GLY A 355 -28.38 12.65 12.97
C GLY A 355 -27.33 13.38 13.82
N VAL A 356 -26.22 12.72 14.15
CA VAL A 356 -25.08 13.31 14.88
C VAL A 356 -24.35 14.33 14.01
N ILE A 357 -24.22 14.05 12.72
CA ILE A 357 -23.63 14.97 11.73
C ILE A 357 -24.59 15.19 10.55
N PRO A 358 -24.49 16.32 9.83
CA PRO A 358 -25.43 16.66 8.77
C PRO A 358 -25.43 15.63 7.63
N THR A 359 -26.63 15.30 7.13
CA THR A 359 -26.78 14.68 5.81
C THR A 359 -26.45 15.73 4.76
N PRO A 360 -25.63 15.42 3.74
CA PRO A 360 -25.38 16.37 2.66
C PRO A 360 -26.74 16.69 2.01
N ALA A 361 -27.01 17.99 1.80
CA ALA A 361 -28.13 18.38 0.94
C ALA A 361 -27.97 17.62 -0.37
N THR A 362 -29.01 16.93 -0.82
CA THR A 362 -29.02 16.15 -2.06
C THR A 362 -28.58 17.06 -3.22
N ASN A 363 -27.30 17.02 -3.58
CA ASN A 363 -26.86 17.46 -4.88
C ASN A 363 -27.23 16.33 -5.85
N PRO A 364 -27.91 16.63 -6.96
CA PRO A 364 -28.29 15.61 -7.92
C PRO A 364 -27.01 14.89 -8.37
N ILE A 365 -27.05 13.57 -8.22
CA ILE A 365 -26.02 12.62 -8.61
C ILE A 365 -25.61 12.91 -10.06
N TYR A 366 -24.32 13.17 -10.29
CA TYR A 366 -23.74 12.99 -11.62
C TYR A 366 -23.83 11.49 -11.92
N ILE A 367 -24.76 11.14 -12.82
CA ILE A 367 -24.91 9.82 -13.45
C ILE A 367 -23.72 9.56 -14.36
#